data_AF-A0AB35YHH2-F1
#
_entry.id   AF-A0AB35YHH2-F1
#
_cell.length_a   1.000
_cell.length_b   1.000
_cell.length_c   1.000
_cell.angle_alpha   90.00
_cell.angle_beta   90.00
_cell.angle_gamma   90.00
#
_symmetry.space_group_name_H-M   'P 1'
#
loop_
_entity.id
_entity.type
_entity.pdbx_description
1 polymer ?
#
loop_
_entity_poly.entity_id
_entity_poly.type
_entity_poly.pdbx_seq_one_letter_code
_entity_poly.pdbx_strand_id
1 'polypeptide(L)'
;MECGLALTSVKYVIAHESGNPNNCGPNALENEIAYMNRNKANAFTSHWVGGGGKIVQVAPVGKLQYSCGPKGNPLSYAQVELARTNDKEQFKRIMLLAFGW
;
A
#
# COMPACT_ATOMS: atom_id res chain seq x y z
N MET A 1 16.58 -8.53 -1.72
CA MET A 1 15.22 -8.93 -2.13
C MET A 1 15.01 -8.44 -3.55
N GLU A 2 14.83 -9.34 -4.51
CA GLU A 2 14.63 -8.95 -5.90
C GLU A 2 13.20 -8.48 -6.14
N CYS A 3 13.09 -7.16 -6.30
CA CYS A 3 11.92 -6.52 -6.87
C CYS A 3 11.83 -6.90 -8.37
N GLY A 4 11.24 -8.05 -8.70
CA GLY A 4 11.21 -8.50 -10.09
C GLY A 4 10.59 -9.87 -10.39
N LEU A 5 10.28 -10.68 -9.37
CA LEU A 5 9.65 -11.98 -9.54
C LEU A 5 8.27 -11.86 -10.23
N ALA A 6 8.00 -12.81 -11.13
CA ALA A 6 6.75 -12.86 -11.88
C ALA A 6 5.60 -13.37 -11.01
N LEU A 7 4.39 -12.93 -11.34
CA LEU A 7 3.15 -13.48 -10.78
C LEU A 7 2.81 -14.82 -11.44
N THR A 8 2.15 -15.72 -10.71
CA THR A 8 1.63 -16.97 -11.28
C THR A 8 0.42 -16.70 -12.18
N SER A 9 -0.39 -15.71 -11.83
CA SER A 9 -1.53 -15.22 -12.61
C SER A 9 -1.92 -13.83 -12.12
N VAL A 10 -2.65 -13.07 -12.93
CA VAL A 10 -3.13 -11.74 -12.57
C VAL A 10 -4.62 -11.83 -12.26
N LYS A 11 -4.99 -11.74 -10.98
CA LYS A 11 -6.39 -11.91 -10.54
C LYS A 11 -6.91 -10.76 -9.68
N TYR A 12 -6.05 -10.16 -8.86
CA TYR A 12 -6.50 -9.24 -7.82
C TYR A 12 -5.76 -7.91 -7.83
N VAL A 13 -6.46 -6.89 -7.37
CA VAL A 13 -5.88 -5.70 -6.73
C VAL A 13 -6.30 -5.77 -5.27
N ILE A 14 -5.35 -5.75 -4.34
CA ILE A 14 -5.65 -5.87 -2.92
C ILE A 14 -5.62 -4.51 -2.27
N ALA A 15 -6.72 -4.14 -1.61
CA ALA A 15 -6.79 -2.99 -0.74
C ALA A 15 -6.40 -3.39 0.69
N HIS A 16 -5.48 -2.63 1.28
CA HIS A 16 -5.00 -2.77 2.64
C HIS A 16 -5.13 -1.43 3.39
N GLU A 17 -4.97 -1.50 4.70
CA GLU A 17 -4.83 -0.35 5.58
C GLU A 17 -3.69 -0.64 6.55
N SER A 18 -2.91 0.39 6.90
CA SER A 18 -1.60 0.23 7.57
C SER A 18 -1.65 -0.50 8.92
N GLY A 19 -2.82 -0.66 9.52
CA GLY A 19 -3.00 -1.35 10.79
C GLY A 19 -2.36 -0.61 11.98
N ASN A 20 -1.90 0.63 11.78
CA ASN A 20 -1.12 1.37 12.74
C ASN A 20 -1.95 2.49 13.40
N PRO A 21 -2.66 2.22 14.52
CA PRO A 21 -3.51 3.21 15.18
C PRO A 21 -2.76 4.43 15.71
N ASN A 22 -1.44 4.31 15.93
CA ASN A 22 -0.63 5.36 16.50
C ASN A 22 -0.07 6.34 15.43
N ASN A 23 -0.20 6.02 14.14
CA ASN A 23 0.32 6.82 13.04
C ASN A 23 -0.81 7.46 12.23
N CYS A 24 -1.52 8.42 12.83
CA CYS A 24 -2.63 9.15 12.20
C CYS A 24 -2.30 10.63 11.88
N GLY A 25 -1.05 11.05 12.10
CA GLY A 25 -0.64 12.45 11.98
C GLY A 25 -0.41 12.92 10.53
N PRO A 26 -0.06 14.20 10.32
CA PRO A 26 0.15 14.78 8.99
C PRO A 26 1.19 14.04 8.12
N ASN A 27 2.17 13.39 8.76
CA ASN A 27 3.25 12.65 8.11
C ASN A 27 3.01 11.13 8.09
N ALA A 28 1.77 10.67 8.29
CA ALA A 28 1.47 9.24 8.41
C ALA A 28 1.95 8.45 7.19
N LEU A 29 1.70 8.97 5.98
CA LEU A 29 2.13 8.36 4.72
C LEU A 29 3.66 8.23 4.64
N GLU A 30 4.38 9.32 4.90
CA GLU A 30 5.84 9.37 4.84
C GLU A 30 6.47 8.42 5.88
N ASN A 31 5.87 8.34 7.08
CA ASN A 31 6.30 7.42 8.13
C ASN A 31 6.14 5.95 7.73
N GLU A 32 5.00 5.57 7.12
CA GLU A 32 4.74 4.21 6.66
C GLU A 32 5.70 3.80 5.53
N ILE A 33 5.91 4.68 4.55
CA ILE A 33 6.86 4.42 3.45
C ILE A 33 8.28 4.26 3.98
N ALA A 34 8.69 5.12 4.93
CA ALA A 34 10.01 5.03 5.55
C ALA A 34 10.18 3.72 6.35
N TYR A 35 9.15 3.31 7.10
CA TYR A 35 9.15 2.05 7.83
C TYR A 35 9.19 0.84 6.89
N MET A 36 8.34 0.81 5.87
CA MET A 36 8.32 -0.24 4.86
C MET A 36 9.67 -0.36 4.16
N ASN A 37 10.32 0.75 3.78
CA ASN A 37 11.62 0.70 3.13
C ASN A 37 12.72 0.09 4.03
N ARG A 38 12.69 0.37 5.34
CA ARG A 38 13.61 -0.28 6.31
C ARG A 38 13.31 -1.76 6.50
N ASN A 39 12.04 -2.17 6.37
CA ASN A 39 11.58 -3.54 6.63
C ASN A 39 11.19 -4.30 5.35
N LYS A 40 11.63 -3.81 4.18
CA LYS A 40 11.16 -4.29 2.86
C LYS A 40 11.44 -5.77 2.67
N ALA A 41 12.47 -6.28 3.36
CA ALA A 41 12.86 -7.68 3.42
C ALA A 41 11.75 -8.62 3.98
N ASN A 42 10.80 -8.08 4.75
CA ASN A 42 9.73 -8.83 5.40
C ASN A 42 8.39 -8.64 4.67
N ALA A 43 8.04 -7.39 4.38
CA ALA A 43 6.78 -7.05 3.73
C ALA A 43 6.92 -5.76 2.93
N PHE A 44 6.28 -5.73 1.76
CA PHE A 44 6.17 -4.52 0.95
C PHE A 44 4.99 -4.61 -0.01
N THR A 45 4.50 -3.44 -0.40
CA THR A 45 3.33 -3.25 -1.26
C THR A 45 3.72 -2.49 -2.53
N SER A 46 2.82 -2.39 -3.51
CA SER A 46 3.08 -1.60 -4.74
C SER A 46 2.83 -0.12 -4.54
N HIS A 47 1.81 0.24 -3.77
CA HIS A 47 1.38 1.62 -3.60
C HIS A 47 1.04 1.94 -2.15
N TRP A 48 1.25 3.19 -1.80
CA TRP A 48 0.70 3.81 -0.61
C TRP A 48 -0.19 4.98 -1.00
N VAL A 49 -1.32 5.13 -0.31
CA VAL A 49 -2.23 6.27 -0.45
C VAL A 49 -2.41 6.95 0.90
N GLY A 50 -2.35 8.28 0.95
CA GLY A 50 -2.49 9.02 2.19
C GLY A 50 -2.07 10.48 2.07
N GLY A 51 -1.71 11.10 3.19
CA GLY A 51 -1.06 12.42 3.19
C GLY A 51 -1.88 13.53 2.50
N GLY A 52 -3.21 13.44 2.56
CA GLY A 52 -4.12 14.42 1.94
C GLY A 52 -4.51 14.13 0.49
N GLY A 53 -4.33 12.90 0.01
CA GLY A 53 -4.71 12.50 -1.35
C GLY A 53 -3.52 12.17 -2.26
N LYS A 54 -2.34 11.94 -1.69
CA LYS A 54 -1.17 11.49 -2.46
C LYS A 54 -1.29 9.99 -2.73
N ILE A 55 -0.96 9.58 -3.95
CA ILE A 55 -0.73 8.19 -4.33
C ILE A 55 0.76 8.04 -4.66
N VAL A 56 1.45 7.14 -3.97
CA VAL A 56 2.89 6.91 -4.16
C VAL A 56 3.12 5.47 -4.56
N GLN A 57 3.60 5.25 -5.78
CA GLN A 57 4.06 3.94 -6.22
C GLN A 57 5.48 3.68 -5.73
N VAL A 58 5.66 2.63 -4.94
CA VAL A 58 6.93 2.28 -4.25
C VAL A 58 7.53 0.96 -4.74
N ALA A 59 6.79 0.21 -5.55
CA ALA A 59 7.26 -0.97 -6.27
C ALA A 59 6.49 -1.12 -7.61
N PRO A 60 7.08 -1.77 -8.62
CA PRO A 60 6.41 -2.05 -9.89
C PRO A 60 5.19 -2.95 -9.68
N VAL A 61 4.12 -2.65 -10.43
CA VAL A 61 2.95 -3.53 -10.55
C VAL A 61 3.24 -4.73 -11.45
N GLY A 62 2.38 -5.75 -11.38
CA GLY A 62 2.56 -6.98 -12.15
C GLY A 62 3.78 -7.81 -11.72
N LYS A 63 4.39 -7.45 -10.58
CA LYS A 63 5.50 -8.14 -9.94
C LYS A 63 5.11 -8.54 -8.52
N LEU A 64 5.74 -9.60 -8.03
CA LEU A 64 5.47 -10.13 -6.71
C LEU A 64 5.69 -9.06 -5.64
N GLN A 65 4.75 -8.99 -4.70
CA GLN A 65 4.75 -8.12 -3.52
C GLN A 65 4.47 -9.00 -2.29
N TYR A 66 4.82 -8.54 -1.09
CA TYR A 66 4.76 -9.36 0.12
C TYR A 66 3.87 -8.72 1.20
N SER A 67 2.58 -8.49 0.91
CA SER A 67 1.64 -7.90 1.89
C SER A 67 0.36 -8.70 2.14
N CYS A 68 0.05 -9.75 1.36
CA CYS A 68 -1.18 -10.56 1.56
C CYS A 68 -0.92 -12.08 1.69
N GLY A 69 0.29 -12.45 2.09
CA GLY A 69 0.68 -13.83 2.38
C GLY A 69 0.90 -14.71 1.13
N PRO A 70 1.42 -15.94 1.32
CA PRO A 70 1.96 -16.76 0.23
C PRO A 70 0.92 -17.17 -0.83
N LYS A 71 -0.37 -17.24 -0.46
CA LYS A 71 -1.45 -17.58 -1.40
C LYS A 71 -1.92 -16.39 -2.23
N GLY A 72 -1.95 -15.19 -1.63
CA GLY A 72 -2.42 -13.98 -2.30
C GLY A 72 -1.33 -13.31 -3.15
N ASN A 73 -0.10 -13.22 -2.61
CA ASN A 73 1.02 -12.54 -3.24
C ASN A 73 1.24 -12.90 -4.73
N PRO A 74 1.27 -14.18 -5.14
CA PRO A 74 1.51 -14.53 -6.54
C PRO A 74 0.33 -14.26 -7.50
N LEU A 75 -0.81 -13.76 -6.98
CA LEU A 75 -2.03 -13.52 -7.74
C LEU A 75 -2.40 -12.03 -7.86
N SER A 76 -1.67 -11.15 -7.19
CA SER A 76 -2.01 -9.74 -7.02
C SER A 76 -1.22 -8.85 -7.99
N TYR A 77 -1.92 -8.22 -8.93
CA TYR A 77 -1.35 -7.22 -9.84
C TYR A 77 -0.73 -6.05 -9.07
N ALA A 78 -1.49 -5.57 -8.08
CA ALA A 78 -1.13 -4.48 -7.20
C ALA A 78 -1.69 -4.79 -5.80
N GLN A 79 -0.93 -4.43 -4.79
CA GLN A 79 -1.34 -4.33 -3.40
C GLN A 79 -1.19 -2.86 -3.03
N VAL A 80 -2.21 -2.29 -2.41
CA VAL A 80 -2.33 -0.83 -2.16
C VAL A 80 -2.63 -0.64 -0.68
N GLU A 81 -1.74 0.05 0.02
CA GLU A 81 -1.89 0.37 1.43
C GLU A 81 -2.46 1.78 1.63
N LEU A 82 -3.43 1.89 2.53
CA LEU A 82 -3.93 3.17 3.03
C LEU A 82 -3.16 3.56 4.29
N ALA A 83 -2.49 4.72 4.27
CA ALA A 83 -1.98 5.35 5.49
C ALA A 83 -3.15 5.91 6.31
N ARG A 84 -3.18 5.56 7.61
CA ARG A 84 -4.27 5.93 8.51
C ARG A 84 -4.40 7.45 8.66
N THR A 85 -5.65 7.90 8.77
CA THR A 85 -6.01 9.26 9.20
C THR A 85 -7.21 9.20 10.12
N ASN A 86 -7.28 10.11 11.09
CA ASN A 86 -8.44 10.33 11.94
C ASN A 86 -9.27 11.55 11.49
N ASP A 87 -8.84 12.24 10.43
CA ASP A 87 -9.58 13.34 9.80
C ASP A 87 -10.56 12.76 8.77
N LYS A 88 -11.85 12.94 9.03
CA LYS A 88 -12.94 12.45 8.19
C LYS A 88 -12.92 13.03 6.77
N GLU A 89 -12.57 14.30 6.62
CA GLU A 89 -12.53 14.95 5.31
C GLU A 89 -11.29 14.51 4.52
N GLN A 90 -10.17 14.30 5.22
CA GLN A 90 -8.99 13.69 4.61
C GLN A 90 -9.28 12.26 4.12
N PHE A 91 -9.97 11.46 4.95
CA PHE A 91 -10.38 10.10 4.59
C PHE A 91 -11.24 10.08 3.31
N LYS A 92 -12.26 10.94 3.21
CA LYS A 92 -13.10 11.05 2.02
C LYS A 92 -12.29 11.38 0.76
N ARG A 93 -11.38 12.36 0.85
CA ARG A 93 -10.52 12.75 -0.28
C ARG A 93 -9.64 11.60 -0.75
N ILE A 94 -9.07 10.86 0.20
CA ILE A 94 -8.27 9.67 -0.11
C ILE A 94 -9.12 8.62 -0.83
N MET A 95 -10.33 8.35 -0.35
CA MET A 95 -11.23 7.38 -0.95
C MET A 95 -11.69 7.78 -2.37
N LEU A 96 -12.04 9.05 -2.57
CA LEU A 96 -12.36 9.60 -3.90
C LEU A 96 -11.19 9.39 -4.88
N LEU A 97 -9.96 9.67 -4.47
CA LEU A 97 -8.79 9.55 -5.35
C LEU A 97 -8.35 8.10 -5.59
N ALA A 98 -8.44 7.24 -4.57
CA ALA A 98 -8.04 5.85 -4.69
C ALA A 98 -9.07 4.98 -5.42
N PHE A 99 -10.36 5.30 -5.30
CA PHE A 99 -11.45 4.42 -5.72
C PHE A 99 -12.53 5.10 -6.58
N GLY A 100 -12.48 6.41 -6.79
CA GLY A 100 -13.35 7.12 -7.73
C GLY A 100 -14.81 7.31 -7.29
N TRP A 101 -15.06 7.48 -5.98
CA TRP A 101 -16.40 7.69 -5.40
C TRP A 101 -16.73 9.17 -5.18
#